data_AF-A0A924IRA8-F1
#
_entry.id   AF-A0A924IRA8-F1
#
_cell.length_a   1.000
_cell.length_b   1.000
_cell.length_c   1.000
_cell.angle_alpha   90.00
_cell.angle_beta   90.00
_cell.angle_gamma   90.00
#
_symmetry.space_group_name_H-M   'P 1'
#
loop_
_entity.id
_entity.type
_entity.pdbx_description
1 polymer ?
#
loop_
_entity_poly.entity_id
_entity_poly.type
_entity_poly.pdbx_seq_one_letter_code
_entity_poly.pdbx_strand_id
1 'polypeptide(L)'
;MNRIKKHTKRIATDFAGYLLILLGAALGWLPGPGGIPLVLAGLGLLSINNEWAARLRHYLAKNSERLIKIAFPDHKIIQLVYDVVATVLLIVGIAYLIRHVALWQISLGVTLLFIALTLGLVNRERYLVFKRKQL
;
A
#
# COMPACT_ATOMS: atom_id res chain seq x y z
N MET A 1 19.41 -4.48 33.06
CA MET A 1 18.20 -3.95 32.38
C MET A 1 18.38 -3.54 30.90
N ASN A 2 19.61 -3.38 30.38
CA ASN A 2 19.84 -2.94 28.99
C ASN A 2 19.79 -4.04 27.92
N ARG A 3 20.17 -5.29 28.24
CA ARG A 3 20.15 -6.39 27.25
C ARG A 3 18.73 -6.78 26.84
N ILE A 4 17.81 -6.90 27.79
CA ILE A 4 16.41 -7.24 27.53
C ILE A 4 15.77 -6.19 26.60
N LYS A 5 15.93 -4.89 26.90
CA LYS A 5 15.45 -3.80 26.03
C LYS A 5 16.02 -3.87 24.60
N LYS A 6 17.28 -4.28 24.44
CA LYS A 6 17.93 -4.42 23.14
C LYS A 6 17.37 -5.60 22.34
N HIS A 7 17.13 -6.74 22.99
CA HIS A 7 16.48 -7.90 22.37
C HIS A 7 15.02 -7.63 22.01
N THR A 8 14.26 -6.98 22.90
CA THR A 8 12.86 -6.62 22.62
C THR A 8 12.73 -5.67 21.43
N LYS A 9 13.58 -4.64 21.34
CA LYS A 9 13.60 -3.73 20.18
C LYS A 9 13.90 -4.48 18.89
N ARG A 10 14.89 -5.37 18.90
CA ARG A 10 15.24 -6.20 17.74
C ARG A 10 14.07 -7.05 17.27
N ILE A 11 13.41 -7.76 18.19
CA ILE A 11 12.26 -8.62 17.89
C ILE A 11 11.09 -7.79 17.34
N ALA A 12 10.81 -6.62 17.91
CA ALA A 12 9.75 -5.74 17.43
C ALA A 12 10.02 -5.22 16.02
N THR A 13 11.27 -4.83 15.71
CA THR A 13 11.66 -4.38 14.37
C THR A 13 11.60 -5.51 13.35
N ASP A 14 12.05 -6.70 13.70
CA ASP A 14 12.01 -7.86 12.80
C ASP A 14 10.56 -8.29 12.53
N PHE A 15 9.72 -8.32 13.57
CA PHE A 15 8.29 -8.61 13.45
C PHE A 15 7.57 -7.59 12.56
N ALA A 16 7.80 -6.30 12.76
CA ALA A 16 7.25 -5.25 11.91
C ALA A 16 7.72 -5.37 10.46
N GLY A 17 8.99 -5.73 10.24
CA GLY A 17 9.52 -5.97 8.89
C GLY A 17 8.84 -7.15 8.19
N TYR A 18 8.66 -8.28 8.88
CA TYR A 18 7.94 -9.43 8.32
C TYR A 18 6.47 -9.12 8.06
N LEU A 19 5.81 -8.41 8.98
CA LEU A 19 4.43 -7.98 8.80
C LEU A 19 4.27 -7.11 7.55
N LEU A 20 5.19 -6.17 7.32
CA LEU A 20 5.18 -5.33 6.12
C LEU A 20 5.41 -6.11 4.83
N ILE A 21 6.27 -7.14 4.83
CA ILE A 21 6.47 -8.01 3.66
C ILE A 21 5.21 -8.84 3.39
N LEU A 22 4.60 -9.42 4.42
CA LEU A 22 3.36 -10.19 4.29
C LEU A 22 2.21 -9.32 3.81
N LEU A 23 2.08 -8.10 4.34
CA LEU A 23 1.12 -7.12 3.86
C LEU A 23 1.43 -6.72 2.42
N GLY A 24 2.69 -6.51 2.04
CA GLY A 24 3.07 -6.19 0.67
C GLY A 24 2.80 -7.33 -0.32
N ALA A 25 2.87 -8.58 0.12
CA ALA A 25 2.49 -9.75 -0.67
C ALA A 25 0.96 -9.90 -0.77
N ALA A 26 0.24 -9.75 0.35
CA ALA A 26 -1.23 -9.84 0.40
C ALA A 26 -1.91 -8.67 -0.33
N LEU A 27 -1.37 -7.47 -0.18
CA LEU A 27 -1.77 -6.24 -0.87
C LEU A 27 -1.01 -6.07 -2.20
N GLY A 28 -0.19 -7.04 -2.60
CA GLY A 28 0.51 -7.03 -3.89
C GLY A 28 -0.45 -7.15 -5.08
N TRP A 29 -1.64 -7.71 -4.83
CA TRP A 29 -2.80 -7.67 -5.72
C TRP A 29 -3.41 -6.27 -5.85
N LEU A 30 -3.25 -5.41 -4.83
CA LEU A 30 -3.89 -4.10 -4.81
C LEU A 30 -3.32 -3.32 -6.00
N PRO A 31 -4.15 -2.98 -6.99
CA PRO A 31 -3.67 -2.90 -8.37
C PRO A 31 -2.96 -1.57 -8.64
N GLY A 32 -1.79 -1.31 -8.09
CA GLY A 32 -0.98 -0.11 -8.33
C GLY A 32 0.37 -0.25 -7.64
N PRO A 33 1.27 0.74 -7.73
CA PRO A 33 2.65 0.58 -7.28
C PRO A 33 2.80 0.44 -5.76
N GLY A 34 1.76 0.16 -4.97
CA GLY A 34 1.77 0.16 -3.51
C GLY A 34 2.37 -1.09 -2.84
N GLY A 35 2.23 -2.28 -3.45
CA GLY A 35 2.74 -3.52 -2.86
C GLY A 35 4.27 -3.60 -2.81
N ILE A 36 4.94 -3.22 -3.90
CA ILE A 36 6.41 -3.28 -4.02
C ILE A 36 7.11 -2.35 -3.00
N PRO A 37 6.74 -1.06 -2.85
CA PRO A 37 7.26 -0.18 -1.82
C PRO A 37 7.03 -0.71 -0.41
N LEU A 38 5.90 -1.38 -0.15
CA LEU A 38 5.61 -1.95 1.16
C LEU A 38 6.54 -3.13 1.48
N VAL A 39 6.79 -4.00 0.50
CA VAL A 39 7.80 -5.07 0.61
C VAL A 39 9.21 -4.48 0.78
N LEU A 40 9.57 -3.45 0.02
CA LEU A 40 10.87 -2.78 0.14
C LEU A 40 11.05 -2.05 1.48
N ALA A 41 9.97 -1.49 2.04
CA ALA A 41 9.94 -0.89 3.36
C ALA A 41 10.13 -1.96 4.45
N GLY A 42 9.43 -3.10 4.34
CA GLY A 42 9.61 -4.24 5.24
C GLY A 42 11.04 -4.81 5.21
N LEU A 43 11.59 -5.00 4.02
CA LEU A 43 13.00 -5.40 3.84
C LEU A 43 13.97 -4.35 4.38
N GLY A 44 13.62 -3.06 4.30
CA GLY A 44 14.36 -1.98 4.94
C GLY A 44 14.44 -2.13 6.44
N LEU A 45 13.31 -2.41 7.10
CA LEU A 45 13.29 -2.67 8.55
C LEU A 45 14.10 -3.91 8.91
N LEU A 46 13.92 -5.01 8.18
CA LEU A 46 14.64 -6.27 8.41
C LEU A 46 16.16 -6.12 8.19
N SER A 47 16.58 -5.23 7.29
CA SER A 47 18.00 -4.99 7.00
C SER A 47 18.78 -4.40 8.18
N ILE A 48 18.09 -3.79 9.16
CA ILE A 48 18.72 -3.24 10.36
C ILE A 48 19.40 -4.33 11.19
N ASN A 49 18.82 -5.54 11.21
CA ASN A 49 19.32 -6.65 12.03
C ASN A 49 19.77 -7.86 11.20
N ASN A 50 19.51 -7.88 9.89
CA ASN A 50 19.72 -9.03 9.03
C ASN A 50 20.32 -8.65 7.67
N GLU A 51 21.56 -9.07 7.41
CA GLU A 51 22.23 -8.76 6.15
C GLU A 51 21.60 -9.40 4.91
N TRP A 52 20.93 -10.54 5.07
CA TRP A 52 20.24 -11.18 3.95
C TRP A 52 19.14 -10.27 3.39
N ALA A 53 18.44 -9.53 4.26
CA ALA A 53 17.38 -8.60 3.87
C ALA A 53 17.96 -7.39 3.13
N ALA A 54 19.16 -6.93 3.54
CA ALA A 54 19.89 -5.89 2.82
C ALA A 54 20.25 -6.33 1.39
N ARG A 55 20.80 -7.55 1.24
CA ARG A 55 21.13 -8.13 -0.08
C ARG A 55 19.89 -8.30 -0.96
N LEU A 56 18.80 -8.80 -0.39
CA LEU A 56 17.54 -9.01 -1.10
C LEU A 56 16.92 -7.68 -1.54
N ARG A 57 16.89 -6.66 -0.67
CA ARG A 57 16.45 -5.31 -1.02
C ARG A 57 17.27 -4.73 -2.17
N HIS A 58 18.59 -4.90 -2.14
CA HIS A 58 19.46 -4.38 -3.19
C HIS A 58 19.23 -5.09 -4.54
N TYR A 59 18.98 -6.40 -4.52
CA TYR A 59 18.60 -7.17 -5.69
C TYR A 59 17.24 -6.74 -6.25
N LEU A 60 16.23 -6.56 -5.40
CA LEU A 60 14.90 -6.09 -5.79
C LEU A 60 14.94 -4.66 -6.35
N ALA A 61 15.71 -3.76 -5.73
CA ALA A 61 15.88 -2.39 -6.22
C ALA A 61 16.54 -2.37 -7.61
N LYS A 62 17.57 -3.20 -7.83
CA LYS A 62 18.27 -3.30 -9.12
C LYS A 62 17.41 -3.93 -10.23
N ASN A 63 16.51 -4.85 -9.88
CA ASN A 63 15.61 -5.51 -10.82
C ASN A 63 14.19 -4.91 -10.83
N SER A 64 13.99 -3.78 -10.14
CA SER A 64 12.67 -3.19 -9.91
C SER A 64 11.96 -2.85 -11.22
N GLU A 65 12.66 -2.30 -12.20
CA GLU A 65 12.06 -1.96 -13.51
C GLU A 65 11.48 -3.19 -14.24
N ARG A 66 12.16 -4.33 -14.16
CA ARG A 66 11.70 -5.59 -14.77
C ARG A 66 10.57 -6.21 -13.97
N LEU A 67 10.65 -6.14 -12.64
CA LEU A 67 9.61 -6.65 -11.74
C LEU A 67 8.33 -5.82 -11.81
N ILE A 68 8.45 -4.49 -11.92
CA ILE A 68 7.31 -3.59 -12.12
C ILE A 68 6.65 -3.89 -13.46
N LYS A 69 7.40 -4.09 -14.55
CA LYS A 69 6.80 -4.42 -15.86
C LYS A 69 6.09 -5.78 -15.89
N ILE A 70 6.57 -6.76 -15.12
CA ILE A 70 5.95 -8.10 -15.03
C ILE A 70 4.77 -8.10 -14.06
N ALA A 71 4.88 -7.43 -12.92
CA ALA A 71 3.85 -7.37 -11.88
C ALA A 71 2.74 -6.35 -12.19
N PHE A 72 3.06 -5.28 -12.92
CA PHE A 72 2.16 -4.20 -13.31
C PHE A 72 2.27 -3.92 -14.82
N PRO A 73 1.80 -4.82 -15.69
CA PRO A 73 1.56 -4.45 -17.08
C PRO A 73 0.55 -3.29 -17.14
N ASP A 74 0.80 -2.30 -18.00
CA ASP A 74 -0.08 -1.13 -18.24
C ASP A 74 -1.45 -1.59 -18.74
N HIS A 75 -2.31 -2.02 -17.82
CA HIS A 75 -3.61 -2.59 -18.15
C HIS A 75 -4.70 -1.67 -17.65
N LYS A 76 -5.51 -1.18 -18.60
CA LYS A 76 -6.71 -0.35 -18.37
C LYS A 76 -7.67 -0.97 -17.32
N ILE A 77 -7.60 -2.28 -17.15
CA ILE A 77 -8.37 -3.07 -16.17
C ILE A 77 -8.00 -2.68 -14.74
N ILE A 78 -6.71 -2.49 -14.44
CA ILE A 78 -6.22 -2.10 -13.12
C ILE A 78 -6.78 -0.72 -12.72
N GLN A 79 -6.76 0.23 -13.65
CA GLN A 79 -7.35 1.57 -13.44
C GLN A 79 -8.87 1.50 -13.22
N LEU A 80 -9.57 0.62 -13.95
CA LEU A 80 -11.01 0.39 -13.78
C LEU A 80 -11.31 -0.20 -12.39
N VAL A 81 -10.50 -1.16 -11.93
CA VAL A 81 -10.67 -1.76 -10.60
C VAL A 81 -10.51 -0.70 -9.51
N TYR A 82 -9.55 0.23 -9.64
CA TYR A 82 -9.44 1.33 -8.69
C TYR A 82 -10.66 2.24 -8.65
N ASP A 83 -11.18 2.64 -9.81
CA ASP A 83 -12.37 3.48 -9.90
C ASP A 83 -13.58 2.79 -9.25
N VAL A 84 -13.75 1.48 -9.52
CA VAL A 84 -14.83 0.68 -8.92
C VAL A 84 -14.65 0.55 -7.41
N VAL A 85 -13.46 0.19 -6.92
CA VAL A 85 -13.18 0.02 -5.49
C VAL A 85 -13.34 1.34 -4.73
N ALA A 86 -12.83 2.44 -5.27
CA ALA A 86 -12.97 3.77 -4.66
C ALA A 86 -14.45 4.19 -4.59
N THR A 87 -15.22 3.96 -5.66
CA THR A 87 -16.66 4.27 -5.70
C THR A 87 -17.44 3.45 -4.68
N VAL A 88 -17.15 2.15 -4.58
CA VAL A 88 -17.79 1.26 -3.60
C VAL A 88 -17.47 1.69 -2.17
N LEU A 89 -16.20 1.98 -1.87
CA LEU A 89 -15.78 2.45 -0.54
C LEU A 89 -16.45 3.78 -0.16
N LEU A 90 -16.63 4.68 -1.14
CA LEU A 90 -17.28 5.96 -0.93
C LEU A 90 -18.78 5.77 -0.61
N ILE A 91 -19.49 4.93 -1.38
CA ILE A 91 -20.90 4.61 -1.13
C ILE A 91 -21.08 3.94 0.23
N VAL A 92 -20.24 2.95 0.54
CA VAL A 92 -20.28 2.24 1.83
C VAL A 92 -19.96 3.19 2.99
N GLY A 93 -18.96 4.05 2.86
CA GLY A 93 -18.60 5.05 3.88
C GLY A 93 -19.73 6.04 4.16
N ILE A 94 -20.39 6.56 3.11
CA ILE A 94 -21.55 7.44 3.25
C ILE A 94 -22.72 6.70 3.90
N ALA A 95 -23.03 5.49 3.43
CA ALA A 95 -24.13 4.69 3.98
C ALA A 95 -23.92 4.37 5.48
N TYR A 96 -22.66 4.12 5.87
CA TYR A 96 -22.29 3.85 7.26
C TYR A 96 -22.44 5.10 8.14
N LEU A 97 -22.09 6.29 7.63
CA LEU A 97 -22.24 7.56 8.35
C LEU A 97 -23.70 7.96 8.56
N ILE A 98 -24.60 7.62 7.63
CA ILE A 98 -26.04 7.96 7.74
C ILE A 98 -26.76 7.09 8.78
N ARG A 99 -26.29 5.85 9.02
CA ARG A 99 -27.02 4.87 9.86
C ARG A 99 -26.65 4.84 11.34
N HIS A 100 -25.67 5.61 11.82
CA HIS A 100 -25.06 5.34 13.13
C HIS A 100 -24.95 6.54 14.09
N VAL A 101 -25.11 6.24 15.39
CA VAL A 101 -25.20 7.17 16.53
C VAL A 101 -23.89 7.19 17.37
N ALA A 102 -23.00 6.21 17.20
CA ALA A 102 -21.81 6.04 18.03
C ALA A 102 -20.53 6.65 17.42
N LEU A 103 -19.73 7.34 18.25
CA LEU A 103 -18.52 8.08 17.84
C LEU A 103 -17.47 7.22 17.11
N TRP A 104 -17.28 5.96 17.50
CA TRP A 104 -16.28 5.07 16.89
C TRP A 104 -16.65 4.66 15.44
N GLN A 105 -17.95 4.60 15.14
CA GLN A 105 -18.44 4.30 13.79
C GLN A 105 -18.25 5.50 12.85
N ILE A 106 -18.37 6.72 13.38
CA ILE A 106 -18.08 7.96 12.66
C ILE A 106 -16.59 8.02 12.28
N SER A 107 -15.68 7.69 13.20
CA SER A 107 -14.24 7.65 12.91
C SER A 107 -13.87 6.65 11.80
N LEU A 108 -14.48 5.46 11.82
CA LEU A 108 -14.32 4.46 10.76
C LEU A 108 -14.86 4.96 9.41
N GLY A 109 -16.05 5.56 9.39
CA GLY A 109 -16.64 6.12 8.17
C GLY A 109 -15.79 7.25 7.55
N VAL A 110 -15.28 8.16 8.37
CA VAL A 110 -14.39 9.24 7.92
C VAL A 110 -13.08 8.70 7.35
N THR A 111 -12.51 7.67 7.97
CA THR A 111 -11.27 7.03 7.49
C THR A 111 -11.51 6.33 6.15
N LEU A 112 -12.64 5.64 5.99
CA LEU A 112 -13.04 5.02 4.71
C LEU A 112 -13.22 6.06 3.60
N LEU A 113 -13.85 7.21 3.89
CA LEU A 113 -13.99 8.30 2.94
C LEU A 113 -12.63 8.89 2.54
N PHE A 114 -11.73 9.07 3.52
CA PHE A 114 -10.39 9.59 3.25
C PHE A 114 -9.57 8.64 2.36
N ILE A 115 -9.67 7.33 2.59
CA ILE A 115 -9.05 6.30 1.74
C ILE A 115 -9.66 6.30 0.34
N ALA A 116 -10.99 6.42 0.20
CA ALA A 116 -11.65 6.47 -1.10
C ALA A 116 -11.21 7.70 -1.93
N LEU A 117 -11.14 8.88 -1.29
CA LEU A 117 -10.71 10.11 -1.94
C LEU A 117 -9.23 10.06 -2.36
N THR A 118 -8.35 9.54 -1.50
CA THR A 118 -6.92 9.40 -1.84
C THR A 118 -6.71 8.42 -2.99
N LEU A 119 -7.42 7.29 -3.02
CA LEU A 119 -7.38 6.35 -4.15
C LEU A 119 -7.87 6.99 -5.46
N GLY A 120 -8.99 7.74 -5.41
CA GLY A 120 -9.49 8.46 -6.59
C GLY A 120 -8.54 9.55 -7.10
N LEU A 121 -7.85 10.25 -6.20
CA LEU A 121 -6.85 11.26 -6.55
C LEU A 121 -5.59 10.66 -7.17
N VAL A 122 -5.11 9.53 -6.63
CA VAL A 122 -3.96 8.80 -7.20
C VAL A 122 -4.26 8.30 -8.62
N ASN A 123 -5.52 7.93 -8.91
CA ASN A 123 -5.93 7.51 -10.26
C ASN A 123 -6.16 8.69 -11.24
N ARG A 124 -6.16 9.95 -10.76
CA ARG A 124 -6.49 11.15 -11.56
C ARG A 124 -5.45 11.49 -12.63
N GLU A 125 -4.23 10.95 -12.55
CA GLU A 125 -3.21 11.14 -13.58
C GLU A 125 -3.64 10.61 -14.96
N ARG A 126 -4.62 9.69 -15.01
CA ARG A 126 -5.22 9.19 -16.26
C ARG A 126 -5.89 10.30 -17.08
N TYR A 127 -6.52 11.29 -16.44
CA TYR A 127 -7.19 12.39 -17.15
C TYR A 127 -6.18 13.36 -17.79
N LEU A 128 -5.05 13.60 -17.12
CA LEU A 128 -3.98 14.46 -17.62
C LEU A 128 -3.24 13.83 -18.81
N VAL A 129 -3.02 12.51 -18.77
CA VAL A 129 -2.41 11.77 -19.89
C VAL A 129 -3.35 11.73 -21.10
N PHE A 130 -4.66 11.58 -20.91
CA PHE A 130 -5.63 11.62 -22.01
C PHE A 130 -5.72 13.01 -22.65
N LYS A 131 -5.71 14.07 -21.85
CA LYS A 131 -5.73 15.46 -22.33
C LYS A 131 -4.45 15.86 -23.09
N ARG A 132 -3.28 15.31 -22.71
CA ARG A 132 -2.01 15.52 -23.44
C ARG A 132 -1.93 14.82 -24.79
N LYS A 133 -2.71 13.76 -25.04
CA LYS A 133 -2.75 13.06 -26.33
C LYS A 133 -3.68 13.71 -27.36
N GLN A 134 -4.48 14.69 -26.94
CA GLN A 134 -5.42 15.42 -27.80
C GLN A 134 -4.94 16.84 -28.17
N LEU A 135 -3.78 17.25 -27.66
CA LEU A 135 -3.05 18.46 -28.05
C LEU A 135 -1.87 18.07 -28.94
#